data_AF-A0A1Y5YW29-F1
#
_entry.id   AF-A0A1Y5YW29-F1
#
_cell.length_a   1.000
_cell.length_b   1.000
_cell.length_c   1.000
_cell.angle_alpha   90.00
_cell.angle_beta   90.00
_cell.angle_gamma   90.00
#
_symmetry.space_group_name_H-M   'P 1'
#
loop_
_entity.id
_entity.type
_entity.pdbx_description
1 polymer ?
#
loop_
_entity_poly.entity_id
_entity_poly.type
_entity_poly.pdbx_seq_one_letter_code
_entity_poly.pdbx_strand_id
1 'polypeptide(L)'
;MTRMYNEVITDEQYLIANKNGISRRNVYQRVNEYGWPIEKAITQPLLNTKKKKTDRALMLLAESNGINYGTYRQRIKDGMDPREAAIKPTVKHIELQIALDNGIGIETFYTRIRRGMTPYEAATKPLKNRKFSEEYKEELKIAKRNGITYQKFYNRVVNLGFDPMEAATKQSIKQSNSNLDIAIKNGISKNTYYQRIHNGWSEEDAMTIPVVKNKRYFSREQKENLHRSTTA
;
A
#
# COMPACT_ATOMS: atom_id res chain seq x y z
N MET A 1 2.48 44.00 42.36
CA MET A 1 1.74 43.57 41.16
C MET A 1 0.26 43.84 41.38
N THR A 2 -0.22 44.97 40.86
CA THR A 2 -1.59 45.44 41.07
C THR A 2 -2.54 44.59 40.23
N ARG A 3 -3.35 43.73 40.86
CA ARG A 3 -4.53 43.14 40.22
C ARG A 3 -5.52 44.29 39.98
N MET A 4 -5.36 45.00 38.86
CA MET A 4 -6.37 45.96 38.41
C MET A 4 -7.60 45.17 37.96
N TYR A 5 -8.76 45.54 38.49
CA TYR A 5 -10.05 44.91 38.26
C TYR A 5 -10.24 44.59 36.78
N ASN A 6 -10.28 43.32 36.41
CA ASN A 6 -10.73 42.93 35.08
C ASN A 6 -12.20 43.34 34.96
N GLU A 7 -12.46 44.34 34.13
CA GLU A 7 -13.82 44.80 33.85
C GLU A 7 -14.68 43.59 33.44
N VAL A 8 -15.75 43.36 34.19
CA VAL A 8 -16.68 42.26 33.92
C VAL A 8 -17.52 42.65 32.71
N ILE A 9 -17.52 41.79 31.69
CA ILE A 9 -18.31 42.01 30.48
C ILE A 9 -19.80 41.98 30.86
N THR A 10 -20.50 43.10 30.64
CA THR A 10 -21.92 43.24 30.99
C THR A 10 -22.84 42.65 29.91
N ASP A 11 -24.08 42.35 30.29
CA ASP A 11 -25.08 41.87 29.33
C ASP A 11 -25.40 42.90 28.25
N GLU A 12 -25.36 44.19 28.56
CA GLU A 12 -25.51 45.28 27.59
C GLU A 12 -24.41 45.24 26.51
N GLN A 13 -23.16 44.98 26.92
CA GLN A 13 -22.02 44.86 25.99
C GLN A 13 -22.17 43.64 25.08
N TYR A 14 -22.72 42.54 25.58
CA TYR A 14 -23.07 41.39 24.74
C TYR A 14 -24.21 41.67 23.77
N LEU A 15 -25.20 42.48 24.15
CA LEU A 15 -26.26 42.93 23.24
C LEU A 15 -25.70 43.81 22.11
N ILE A 16 -24.78 44.72 22.43
CA ILE A 16 -24.06 45.53 21.42
C ILE A 16 -23.26 44.64 20.47
N ALA A 17 -22.49 43.70 21.01
CA ALA A 17 -21.72 42.76 20.21
C ALA A 17 -22.61 41.92 19.27
N ASN A 18 -23.77 41.48 19.76
CA ASN A 18 -24.71 40.70 18.97
C ASN A 18 -25.30 41.53 17.82
N LYS A 19 -25.61 42.81 18.04
CA LYS A 19 -25.99 43.76 16.97
C LYS A 19 -24.89 43.90 15.91
N ASN A 20 -23.62 43.79 16.31
CA ASN A 20 -22.45 43.81 15.41
C ASN A 20 -22.12 42.42 14.82
N GLY A 21 -22.96 41.40 15.03
CA GLY A 21 -22.74 40.04 14.52
C GLY A 21 -21.64 39.26 15.24
N ILE A 22 -21.28 39.66 16.46
CA ILE A 22 -20.24 39.02 17.27
C ILE A 22 -20.92 38.28 18.42
N SER A 23 -20.71 36.96 18.50
CA SER A 23 -21.33 36.12 19.52
C SER A 23 -20.74 36.36 20.91
N ARG A 24 -21.53 36.09 21.96
CA ARG A 24 -21.11 36.13 23.38
C ARG A 24 -19.78 35.40 23.61
N ARG A 25 -19.63 34.22 23.01
CA ARG A 25 -18.40 33.40 23.07
C ARG A 25 -17.18 34.12 22.49
N ASN A 26 -17.34 34.78 21.34
CA ASN A 26 -16.22 35.48 20.68
C ASN A 26 -15.79 36.72 21.48
N VAL A 27 -16.73 37.44 22.08
CA VAL A 27 -16.43 38.56 22.98
C VAL A 27 -15.66 38.06 24.20
N TYR A 28 -16.15 37.00 24.86
CA TYR A 28 -15.50 36.39 26.02
C TYR A 28 -14.06 35.97 25.71
N GLN A 29 -13.85 35.27 24.59
CA GLN A 29 -12.53 34.85 24.14
C GLN A 29 -11.61 36.04 23.86
N ARG A 30 -12.10 37.07 23.17
CA ARG A 30 -11.29 38.28 22.88
C ARG A 30 -10.85 39.01 24.15
N VAL A 31 -11.72 39.15 25.14
CA VAL A 31 -11.39 39.86 26.38
C VAL A 31 -10.53 38.99 27.30
N ASN A 32 -10.95 37.76 27.58
CA ASN A 32 -10.33 36.94 28.62
C ASN A 32 -9.12 36.11 28.14
N GLU A 33 -9.11 35.68 26.88
CA GLU A 33 -8.00 34.89 26.33
C GLU A 33 -7.01 35.78 25.58
N TYR A 34 -7.49 36.75 24.79
CA TYR A 34 -6.63 37.61 23.95
C TYR A 34 -6.28 38.94 24.61
N GLY A 35 -6.87 39.26 25.77
CA GLY A 35 -6.60 40.50 26.51
C GLY A 35 -7.06 41.77 25.79
N TRP A 36 -8.05 41.69 24.91
CA TRP A 36 -8.55 42.87 24.21
C TRP A 36 -9.38 43.75 25.15
N PRO A 37 -9.30 45.09 25.03
CA PRO A 37 -10.27 45.99 25.64
C PRO A 37 -11.70 45.63 25.21
N ILE A 38 -12.67 45.76 26.12
CA ILE A 38 -14.06 45.34 25.87
C ILE A 38 -14.65 46.04 24.64
N GLU A 39 -14.45 47.35 24.51
CA GLU A 39 -14.91 48.13 23.36
C GLU A 39 -14.41 47.55 22.02
N LYS A 40 -13.12 47.20 21.96
CA LYS A 40 -12.51 46.56 20.79
C LYS A 40 -13.09 45.16 20.55
N ALA A 41 -13.34 44.40 21.62
CA ALA A 41 -13.88 43.05 21.54
C ALA A 41 -15.31 43.01 20.98
N ILE A 42 -16.14 44.01 21.28
CA ILE A 42 -17.55 44.09 20.86
C ILE A 42 -17.77 44.82 19.52
N THR A 43 -16.77 45.55 19.01
CA THR A 43 -16.90 46.34 17.76
C THR A 43 -16.13 45.75 16.58
N GLN A 44 -14.98 45.10 16.81
CA GLN A 44 -14.15 44.62 15.71
C GLN A 44 -14.82 43.45 14.96
N PRO A 45 -15.12 43.56 13.66
CA PRO A 45 -15.73 42.46 12.91
C PRO A 45 -14.83 41.22 12.90
N LEU A 46 -15.44 40.04 12.84
CA LEU A 46 -14.69 38.78 12.67
C LEU A 46 -14.08 38.74 11.26
N LEU A 47 -12.82 38.33 11.17
CA LEU A 47 -12.17 38.09 9.88
C LEU A 47 -12.95 37.00 9.13
N ASN A 48 -13.47 37.34 7.95
CA ASN A 48 -14.20 36.39 7.12
C ASN A 48 -13.22 35.41 6.45
N THR A 49 -12.90 34.31 7.14
CA THR A 49 -12.06 33.23 6.61
C THR A 49 -12.70 32.52 5.41
N LYS A 50 -14.02 32.64 5.23
CA LYS A 50 -14.76 32.07 4.08
C LYS A 50 -14.49 32.82 2.77
N LYS A 51 -13.83 33.99 2.81
CA LYS A 51 -13.43 34.77 1.63
C LYS A 51 -12.02 34.47 1.11
N LYS A 52 -11.33 33.44 1.60
CA LYS A 52 -10.20 32.89 0.84
C LYS A 52 -10.76 32.15 -0.37
N LYS A 53 -11.03 32.88 -1.46
CA LYS A 53 -11.23 32.28 -2.78
C LYS A 53 -9.92 31.57 -3.13
N THR A 54 -9.78 30.30 -2.73
CA THR A 54 -8.97 29.37 -3.53
C THR A 54 -9.55 29.46 -4.92
N ASP A 55 -8.72 29.88 -5.86
CA ASP A 55 -9.13 30.12 -7.24
C ASP A 55 -9.57 28.80 -7.85
N ARG A 56 -10.87 28.47 -7.70
CA ARG A 56 -11.44 27.18 -8.06
C ARG A 56 -11.18 26.87 -9.53
N ALA A 57 -11.14 27.90 -10.37
CA ALA A 57 -10.79 27.78 -11.78
C ALA A 57 -9.35 27.27 -11.96
N LEU A 58 -8.37 27.85 -11.26
CA LEU A 58 -6.97 27.39 -11.33
C LEU A 58 -6.77 26.02 -10.69
N MET A 59 -7.54 25.68 -9.67
CA MET A 59 -7.52 24.34 -9.09
C MET A 59 -8.02 23.28 -10.08
N LEU A 60 -9.13 23.55 -10.77
CA LEU A 60 -9.65 22.67 -11.82
C LEU A 60 -8.68 22.61 -13.00
N LEU A 61 -8.02 23.72 -13.35
CA LEU A 61 -6.97 23.75 -14.37
C LEU A 61 -5.80 22.85 -13.98
N ALA A 62 -5.35 22.91 -12.72
CA ALA A 62 -4.28 22.03 -12.22
C ALA A 62 -4.67 20.55 -12.35
N GLU A 63 -5.89 20.21 -11.93
CA GLU A 63 -6.42 18.85 -12.03
C GLU A 63 -6.49 18.36 -13.49
N SER A 64 -6.96 19.20 -14.42
CA SER A 64 -6.97 18.87 -15.85
C SER A 64 -5.58 18.67 -16.46
N ASN A 65 -4.55 19.26 -15.84
CA ASN A 65 -3.14 19.09 -16.22
C ASN A 65 -2.44 17.99 -15.40
N GLY A 66 -3.19 17.16 -14.67
CA GLY A 66 -2.64 16.05 -13.88
C GLY A 66 -1.85 16.49 -12.63
N ILE A 67 -2.02 17.74 -12.19
CA ILE A 67 -1.39 18.28 -10.98
C ILE A 67 -2.41 18.20 -9.84
N ASN A 68 -2.13 17.34 -8.86
CA ASN A 68 -3.04 17.21 -7.71
C ASN A 68 -3.07 18.50 -6.86
N TYR A 69 -4.18 18.67 -6.13
CA TYR A 69 -4.42 19.86 -5.29
C TYR A 69 -3.29 20.14 -4.29
N GLY A 70 -2.71 19.10 -3.69
CA GLY A 70 -1.63 19.24 -2.72
C GLY A 70 -0.38 19.84 -3.35
N THR A 71 0.02 19.35 -4.52
CA THR A 71 1.15 19.88 -5.30
C THR A 71 0.90 21.32 -5.74
N TYR A 72 -0.29 21.62 -6.26
CA TYR A 72 -0.69 22.98 -6.63
C TYR A 72 -0.60 23.95 -5.43
N ARG A 73 -1.14 23.56 -4.29
CA ARG A 73 -1.11 24.35 -3.04
C ARG A 73 0.31 24.57 -2.53
N GLN A 74 1.16 23.55 -2.60
CA GLN A 74 2.54 23.66 -2.16
C GLN A 74 3.31 24.65 -3.04
N ARG A 75 3.14 24.59 -4.37
CA ARG A 75 3.74 25.55 -5.31
C ARG A 75 3.38 27.01 -4.99
N ILE A 76 2.12 27.29 -4.68
CA ILE A 76 1.68 28.64 -4.26
C ILE A 76 2.32 29.03 -2.93
N LYS A 77 2.42 28.10 -1.98
CA LYS A 77 3.07 28.33 -0.68
C LYS A 77 4.56 28.65 -0.86
N ASP A 78 5.20 28.05 -1.86
CA ASP A 78 6.58 28.29 -2.24
C ASP A 78 6.77 29.56 -3.09
N GLY A 79 5.70 30.33 -3.33
CA GLY A 79 5.73 31.62 -4.03
C GLY A 79 5.57 31.54 -5.55
N MET A 80 5.23 30.39 -6.11
CA MET A 80 4.98 30.24 -7.55
C MET A 80 3.70 30.97 -7.96
N ASP A 81 3.70 31.58 -9.15
CA ASP A 81 2.50 32.18 -9.74
C ASP A 81 1.36 31.13 -9.81
N PRO A 82 0.13 31.46 -9.40
CA PRO A 82 -0.99 30.51 -9.40
C PRO A 82 -1.30 29.88 -10.76
N ARG A 83 -1.11 30.59 -11.87
CA ARG A 83 -1.35 30.03 -13.20
C ARG A 83 -0.20 29.12 -13.62
N GLU A 84 1.05 29.53 -13.39
CA GLU A 84 2.22 28.66 -13.60
C GLU A 84 2.10 27.36 -12.78
N ALA A 85 1.71 27.49 -11.51
CA ALA A 85 1.53 26.35 -10.60
C ALA A 85 0.50 25.33 -11.09
N ALA A 86 -0.50 25.78 -11.86
CA ALA A 86 -1.56 24.95 -12.42
C ALA A 86 -1.21 24.29 -13.77
N ILE A 87 -0.17 24.74 -14.47
CA ILE A 87 0.18 24.20 -15.80
C ILE A 87 1.54 23.50 -15.85
N LYS A 88 2.45 23.82 -14.92
CA LYS A 88 3.81 23.27 -14.91
C LYS A 88 3.77 21.78 -14.59
N PRO A 89 4.22 20.86 -15.48
CA PRO A 89 4.23 19.44 -15.19
C PRO A 89 5.05 19.13 -13.94
N THR A 90 4.71 18.06 -13.23
CA THR A 90 5.62 17.55 -12.19
C THR A 90 6.80 16.86 -12.87
N VAL A 91 7.99 16.92 -12.26
CA VAL A 91 9.19 16.19 -12.72
C VAL A 91 8.80 14.74 -13.02
N LYS A 92 8.21 14.06 -12.03
CA LYS A 92 7.70 12.68 -12.14
C LYS A 92 6.74 12.44 -13.31
N HIS A 93 5.96 13.43 -13.74
CA HIS A 93 5.08 13.30 -14.91
C HIS A 93 5.88 13.29 -16.22
N ILE A 94 6.92 14.12 -16.32
CA ILE A 94 7.81 14.15 -17.48
C ILE A 94 8.55 12.81 -17.60
N GLU A 95 9.17 12.33 -16.52
CA GLU A 95 9.88 11.04 -16.62
C GLU A 95 8.94 9.85 -16.75
N LEU A 96 7.70 9.93 -16.24
CA LEU A 96 6.69 8.92 -16.52
C LEU A 96 6.39 8.83 -18.02
N GLN A 97 6.28 9.97 -18.71
CA GLN A 97 6.08 9.97 -20.17
C GLN A 97 7.27 9.33 -20.89
N ILE A 98 8.50 9.70 -20.52
CA ILE A 98 9.73 9.08 -21.05
C ILE A 98 9.73 7.56 -20.79
N ALA A 99 9.27 7.11 -19.62
CA ALA A 99 9.18 5.69 -19.31
C ALA A 99 8.22 4.96 -20.24
N LEU A 100 7.03 5.53 -20.49
CA LEU A 100 6.02 4.97 -21.39
C LEU A 100 6.55 4.88 -22.83
N ASP A 101 7.21 5.93 -23.32
CA ASP A 101 7.81 5.97 -24.65
C ASP A 101 8.93 4.92 -24.79
N ASN A 102 9.64 4.63 -23.70
CA ASN A 102 10.63 3.56 -23.61
C ASN A 102 10.05 2.15 -23.41
N GLY A 103 8.72 2.01 -23.37
CA GLY A 103 8.03 0.73 -23.15
C GLY A 103 8.05 0.24 -21.70
N ILE A 104 8.33 1.12 -20.74
CA ILE A 104 8.32 0.83 -19.31
C ILE A 104 6.94 1.21 -18.77
N GLY A 105 6.17 0.21 -18.35
CA GLY A 105 4.84 0.44 -17.78
C GLY A 105 4.87 1.26 -16.48
N ILE A 106 3.78 1.97 -16.23
CA ILE A 106 3.57 2.87 -15.08
C ILE A 106 3.99 2.22 -13.75
N GLU A 107 3.53 1.00 -13.49
CA GLU A 107 3.83 0.29 -12.25
C GLU A 107 5.32 -0.05 -12.10
N THR A 108 5.98 -0.39 -13.21
CA THR A 108 7.42 -0.67 -13.21
C THR A 108 8.21 0.60 -12.90
N PHE A 109 7.84 1.72 -13.51
CA PHE A 109 8.44 3.03 -13.25
C PHE A 109 8.33 3.42 -11.76
N TYR A 110 7.13 3.38 -11.18
CA TYR A 110 6.97 3.71 -9.76
C TYR A 110 7.64 2.70 -8.81
N THR A 111 7.64 1.41 -9.16
CA THR A 111 8.37 0.40 -8.38
C THR A 111 9.88 0.68 -8.36
N ARG A 112 10.46 1.12 -9.47
CA ARG A 112 11.87 1.53 -9.54
C ARG A 112 12.16 2.71 -8.62
N ILE A 113 11.29 3.73 -8.61
CA ILE A 113 11.41 4.89 -7.70
C ILE A 113 11.28 4.46 -6.23
N ARG A 114 10.31 3.61 -5.89
CA ARG A 114 10.15 3.07 -4.52
C ARG A 114 11.38 2.27 -4.05
N ARG A 115 12.12 1.67 -5.00
CA ARG A 115 13.39 0.97 -4.74
C ARG A 115 14.62 1.89 -4.73
N GLY A 116 14.41 3.21 -4.78
CA GLY A 116 15.48 4.21 -4.66
C GLY A 116 16.10 4.68 -5.99
N MET A 117 15.57 4.27 -7.16
CA MET A 117 16.02 4.85 -8.43
C MET A 117 15.54 6.30 -8.56
N THR A 118 16.35 7.13 -9.22
CA THR A 118 15.90 8.48 -9.62
C THR A 118 14.80 8.36 -10.67
N PRO A 119 13.89 9.35 -10.80
CA PRO A 119 12.87 9.33 -11.85
C PRO A 119 13.46 9.14 -13.27
N TYR A 120 14.56 9.82 -13.58
CA TYR A 120 15.21 9.69 -14.89
C TYR A 120 15.79 8.29 -15.13
N GLU A 121 16.49 7.71 -14.14
CA GLU A 121 16.99 6.34 -14.25
C GLU A 121 15.83 5.35 -14.36
N ALA A 122 14.78 5.54 -13.58
CA ALA A 122 13.58 4.70 -13.60
C ALA A 122 12.90 4.69 -14.97
N ALA A 123 12.95 5.82 -15.70
CA ALA A 123 12.37 5.98 -17.02
C ALA A 123 13.24 5.49 -18.19
N THR A 124 14.56 5.44 -18.03
CA THR A 124 15.49 5.16 -19.14
C THR A 124 16.14 3.78 -19.06
N LYS A 125 16.21 3.18 -17.87
CA LYS A 125 16.80 1.86 -17.69
C LYS A 125 15.98 0.78 -18.42
N PRO A 126 16.54 -0.01 -19.35
CA PRO A 126 15.77 -0.99 -20.09
C PRO A 126 15.18 -2.09 -19.19
N LEU A 127 14.08 -2.71 -19.62
CA LEU A 127 13.53 -3.88 -18.93
C LEU A 127 14.50 -5.07 -19.05
N LYS A 128 14.60 -5.86 -17.98
CA LYS A 128 15.36 -7.11 -18.01
C LYS A 128 14.70 -8.09 -18.99
N ASN A 129 15.51 -8.82 -19.76
CA ASN A 129 15.04 -9.82 -20.73
C ASN A 129 14.03 -9.26 -21.75
N ARG A 130 14.13 -7.97 -22.08
CA ARG A 130 13.30 -7.32 -23.09
C ARG A 130 13.43 -8.01 -24.45
N LYS A 131 14.67 -8.25 -24.90
CA LYS A 131 14.96 -8.97 -26.15
C LYS A 131 14.25 -10.33 -26.21
N PHE A 132 14.37 -11.13 -25.16
CA PHE A 132 13.69 -12.42 -25.06
C PHE A 132 12.17 -12.30 -25.17
N SER A 133 11.58 -11.28 -24.53
CA SER A 133 10.13 -11.05 -24.57
C SER A 133 9.64 -10.58 -25.95
N GLU A 134 10.47 -9.85 -26.68
CA GLU A 134 10.20 -9.41 -28.05
C GLU A 134 10.35 -10.56 -29.05
N GLU A 135 11.40 -11.37 -28.90
CA GLU A 135 11.71 -12.53 -29.75
C GLU A 135 10.64 -13.62 -29.67
N TYR A 136 10.25 -14.02 -28.45
CA TYR A 136 9.28 -15.12 -28.22
C TYR A 136 7.87 -14.61 -27.88
N LYS A 137 7.47 -13.48 -28.48
CA LYS A 137 6.22 -12.78 -28.15
C LYS A 137 4.98 -13.65 -28.35
N GLU A 138 4.95 -14.47 -29.39
CA GLU A 138 3.79 -15.31 -29.71
C GLU A 138 3.74 -16.56 -28.81
N GLU A 139 4.88 -17.21 -28.58
CA GLU A 139 5.02 -18.36 -27.67
C GLU A 139 4.68 -17.97 -26.24
N LEU A 140 5.05 -16.76 -25.80
CA LEU A 140 4.65 -16.24 -24.50
C LEU A 140 3.13 -16.08 -24.35
N LYS A 141 2.41 -15.70 -25.43
CA LYS A 141 0.93 -15.69 -25.40
C LYS A 141 0.38 -17.11 -25.27
N ILE A 142 0.96 -18.08 -25.97
CA ILE A 142 0.57 -19.50 -25.89
C ILE A 142 0.84 -20.04 -24.49
N ALA A 143 2.04 -19.82 -23.95
CA ALA A 143 2.42 -20.21 -22.59
C ALA A 143 1.42 -19.65 -21.56
N LYS A 144 1.05 -18.37 -21.68
CA LYS A 144 0.06 -17.74 -20.79
C LYS A 144 -1.31 -18.42 -20.88
N ARG A 145 -1.80 -18.73 -22.10
CA ARG A 145 -3.07 -19.46 -22.28
C ARG A 145 -3.02 -20.87 -21.68
N ASN A 146 -1.85 -21.50 -21.73
CA ASN A 146 -1.59 -22.82 -21.15
C ASN A 146 -1.24 -22.78 -19.65
N GLY A 147 -1.38 -21.62 -18.98
CA GLY A 147 -1.09 -21.48 -17.56
C GLY A 147 0.40 -21.59 -17.19
N ILE A 148 1.30 -21.47 -18.17
CA ILE A 148 2.75 -21.46 -17.96
C ILE A 148 3.20 -20.02 -17.73
N THR A 149 3.74 -19.76 -16.54
CA THR A 149 4.28 -18.45 -16.17
C THR A 149 5.50 -18.08 -17.01
N TYR A 150 5.72 -16.78 -17.21
CA TYR A 150 6.91 -16.24 -17.90
C TYR A 150 8.22 -16.86 -17.38
N GLN A 151 8.44 -16.88 -16.07
CA GLN A 151 9.68 -17.44 -15.47
C GLN A 151 9.91 -18.90 -15.85
N LYS A 152 8.85 -19.71 -15.87
CA LYS A 152 8.93 -21.13 -16.21
C LYS A 152 9.21 -21.35 -17.69
N PHE A 153 8.56 -20.57 -18.55
CA PHE A 153 8.85 -20.56 -19.98
C PHE A 153 10.30 -20.13 -20.25
N TYR A 154 10.73 -19.01 -19.68
CA TYR A 154 12.10 -18.50 -19.79
C TYR A 154 13.13 -19.55 -19.35
N ASN A 155 12.92 -20.20 -18.20
CA ASN A 155 13.81 -21.24 -17.72
C ASN A 155 13.91 -22.43 -18.70
N ARG A 156 12.77 -22.86 -19.26
CA ARG A 156 12.74 -23.96 -20.24
C ARG A 156 13.55 -23.65 -21.50
N VAL A 157 13.37 -22.47 -22.06
CA VAL A 157 14.07 -22.07 -23.29
C VAL A 157 15.54 -21.78 -23.01
N VAL A 158 15.83 -20.93 -22.02
CA VAL A 158 17.19 -20.40 -21.81
C VAL A 158 18.08 -21.35 -21.01
N ASN A 159 17.54 -21.99 -19.97
CA ASN A 159 18.35 -22.80 -19.05
C ASN A 159 18.27 -24.29 -19.39
N LEU A 160 17.13 -24.79 -19.89
CA LEU A 160 16.94 -26.20 -20.23
C LEU A 160 17.05 -26.48 -21.74
N GLY A 161 17.13 -25.45 -22.59
CA GLY A 161 17.33 -25.59 -24.04
C GLY A 161 16.14 -26.20 -24.79
N PHE A 162 14.92 -26.09 -24.25
CA PHE A 162 13.73 -26.61 -24.94
C PHE A 162 13.39 -25.74 -26.14
N ASP A 163 12.83 -26.36 -27.19
CA ASP A 163 12.20 -25.64 -28.28
C ASP A 163 11.12 -24.68 -27.74
N PRO A 164 11.02 -23.42 -28.23
CA PRO A 164 10.06 -22.44 -27.71
C PRO A 164 8.61 -22.93 -27.74
N MET A 165 8.16 -23.63 -28.79
CA MET A 165 6.78 -24.10 -28.86
C MET A 165 6.55 -25.25 -27.86
N GLU A 166 7.51 -26.16 -27.72
CA GLU A 166 7.46 -27.21 -26.69
C GLU A 166 7.42 -26.60 -25.28
N ALA A 167 8.28 -25.62 -25.02
CA ALA A 167 8.37 -24.93 -23.74
C ALA A 167 7.05 -24.25 -23.34
N ALA A 168 6.31 -23.72 -24.33
CA ALA A 168 5.02 -23.04 -24.16
C ALA A 168 3.82 -23.99 -23.99
N THR A 169 3.96 -25.28 -24.27
CA THR A 169 2.84 -26.25 -24.27
C THR A 169 3.00 -27.36 -23.25
N LYS A 170 4.24 -27.73 -22.92
CA LYS A 170 4.54 -28.83 -21.98
C LYS A 170 4.01 -28.52 -20.58
N GLN A 171 2.93 -29.15 -20.15
CA GLN A 171 2.44 -28.97 -18.79
C GLN A 171 3.41 -29.64 -17.80
N SER A 172 3.57 -29.07 -16.60
CA SER A 172 4.32 -29.80 -15.56
C SER A 172 3.49 -30.97 -15.09
N ILE A 173 4.13 -32.14 -15.01
CA ILE A 173 3.63 -33.25 -14.23
C ILE A 173 3.40 -32.70 -12.81
N LYS A 174 2.15 -32.71 -12.34
CA LYS A 174 1.89 -32.42 -10.93
C LYS A 174 2.63 -33.51 -10.16
N GLN A 175 3.62 -33.12 -9.37
CA GLN A 175 4.20 -34.03 -8.41
C GLN A 175 3.10 -34.29 -7.37
N SER A 176 2.30 -35.34 -7.59
CA SER A 176 1.45 -35.88 -6.54
C SER A 176 2.42 -36.38 -5.50
N ASN A 177 2.55 -35.65 -4.39
CA ASN A 177 3.20 -36.22 -3.22
C ASN A 177 2.23 -37.28 -2.71
N SER A 178 2.34 -38.49 -3.28
CA SER A 178 1.51 -39.66 -2.95
C SER A 178 1.36 -39.77 -1.43
N ASN A 179 2.46 -39.54 -0.71
CA ASN A 179 2.51 -39.58 0.74
C ASN A 179 1.71 -38.45 1.42
N LEU A 180 1.75 -37.23 0.90
CA LEU A 180 0.93 -36.12 1.40
C LEU A 180 -0.56 -36.37 1.16
N ASP A 181 -0.91 -36.92 -0.01
CA ASP A 181 -2.29 -37.24 -0.35
C ASP A 181 -2.83 -38.35 0.58
N ILE A 182 -2.01 -39.36 0.89
CA ILE A 182 -2.31 -40.41 1.88
C ILE A 182 -2.45 -39.80 3.28
N ALA A 183 -1.55 -38.91 3.70
CA ALA A 183 -1.63 -38.24 5.01
C ALA A 183 -2.94 -37.44 5.15
N ILE A 184 -3.32 -36.68 4.11
CA ILE A 184 -4.58 -35.92 4.09
C ILE A 184 -5.78 -36.86 4.18
N LYS A 185 -5.75 -37.99 3.46
CA LYS A 185 -6.79 -39.03 3.53
C LYS A 185 -6.91 -39.64 4.93
N ASN A 186 -5.78 -39.77 5.64
CA ASN A 186 -5.72 -40.22 7.04
C ASN A 186 -6.02 -39.09 8.05
N GLY A 187 -6.49 -37.92 7.60
CA GLY A 187 -6.88 -36.81 8.46
C GLY A 187 -5.72 -36.00 9.04
N ILE A 188 -4.51 -36.18 8.53
CA ILE A 188 -3.31 -35.43 8.92
C ILE A 188 -3.17 -34.22 8.00
N SER A 189 -3.12 -33.03 8.60
CA SER A 189 -2.98 -31.81 7.81
C SER A 189 -1.63 -31.78 7.09
N LYS A 190 -1.59 -31.12 5.92
CA LYS A 190 -0.35 -30.89 5.15
C LYS A 190 0.78 -30.33 6.03
N ASN A 191 0.45 -29.36 6.88
CA ASN A 191 1.43 -28.74 7.77
C ASN A 191 1.98 -29.75 8.79
N THR A 192 1.10 -30.58 9.38
CA THR A 192 1.50 -31.62 10.33
C THR A 192 2.41 -32.66 9.68
N TYR A 193 2.07 -33.14 8.47
CA TYR A 193 2.89 -34.09 7.74
C TYR A 193 4.32 -33.54 7.54
N TYR A 194 4.45 -32.33 7.01
CA TYR A 194 5.78 -31.73 6.81
C TYR A 194 6.53 -31.45 8.11
N GLN A 195 5.83 -31.06 9.18
CA GLN A 195 6.47 -30.91 10.49
C GLN A 195 7.00 -32.24 11.02
N ARG A 196 6.28 -33.36 10.84
CA ARG A 196 6.76 -34.69 11.23
C ARG A 196 8.01 -35.10 10.46
N ILE A 197 8.02 -34.92 9.14
CA ILE A 197 9.20 -35.19 8.30
C ILE A 197 10.39 -34.30 8.72
N HIS A 198 10.16 -33.01 8.92
CA HIS A 198 11.20 -32.09 9.39
C HIS A 198 11.74 -32.48 10.77
N ASN A 199 10.89 -33.04 11.64
CA ASN A 199 11.26 -33.55 12.95
C ASN A 199 11.81 -34.99 12.90
N GLY A 200 12.14 -35.51 11.71
CA GLY A 200 12.80 -36.80 11.53
C GLY A 200 11.90 -38.03 11.62
N TRP A 201 10.57 -37.88 11.53
CA TRP A 201 9.67 -39.04 11.49
C TRP A 201 9.86 -39.83 10.19
N SER A 202 9.64 -41.15 10.25
CA SER A 202 9.53 -41.96 9.05
C SER A 202 8.34 -41.49 8.21
N GLU A 203 8.40 -41.68 6.89
CA GLU A 203 7.30 -41.29 6.00
C GLU A 203 6.00 -42.01 6.38
N GLU A 204 6.09 -43.30 6.72
CA GLU A 204 4.95 -44.12 7.14
C GLU A 204 4.28 -43.56 8.40
N ASP A 205 5.05 -43.30 9.45
CA ASP A 205 4.54 -42.72 10.70
C ASP A 205 3.95 -41.33 10.48
N ALA A 206 4.59 -40.53 9.62
CA ALA A 206 4.15 -39.19 9.31
C ALA A 206 2.76 -39.17 8.67
N MET A 207 2.43 -40.20 7.88
CA MET A 207 1.16 -40.36 7.17
C MET A 207 0.08 -41.12 7.92
N THR A 208 0.41 -41.95 8.91
CA THR A 208 -0.55 -42.90 9.49
C THR A 208 -0.90 -42.60 10.94
N ILE A 209 0.03 -42.05 11.73
CA ILE A 209 -0.20 -41.79 13.14
C ILE A 209 -1.16 -40.59 13.29
N PRO A 210 -2.32 -40.70 13.96
CA PRO A 210 -3.27 -39.61 14.06
C PRO A 210 -2.79 -38.44 14.94
N VAL A 211 -3.31 -37.24 14.72
CA VAL A 211 -2.99 -36.04 15.52
C VAL A 211 -3.87 -36.00 16.76
N VAL A 212 -3.31 -36.26 17.94
CA VAL A 212 -4.05 -36.24 19.20
C VAL A 212 -4.19 -34.78 19.69
N LYS A 213 -5.43 -34.27 19.78
CA LYS A 213 -5.73 -32.87 20.15
C LYS A 213 -5.70 -32.59 21.66
N ASN A 214 -5.83 -33.62 22.51
CA ASN A 214 -5.96 -33.47 23.95
C ASN A 214 -4.73 -34.00 24.71
N LYS A 215 -3.94 -33.10 25.31
CA LYS A 215 -2.78 -33.46 26.16
C LYS A 215 -3.12 -34.35 27.36
N ARG A 216 -4.40 -34.39 27.80
CA ARG A 216 -4.84 -35.19 28.96
C ARG A 216 -4.90 -36.70 28.72
N TYR A 217 -5.01 -37.17 27.47
CA TYR A 217 -5.13 -38.61 27.14
C TYR A 217 -3.82 -39.23 26.62
N PHE A 218 -2.75 -38.44 26.50
CA PHE A 218 -1.50 -38.87 25.86
C PHE A 218 -0.58 -39.75 26.76
N SER A 219 -0.94 -40.03 28.02
CA SER A 219 0.04 -40.53 29.00
C SER A 219 -0.09 -41.98 29.48
N ARG A 220 -1.22 -42.67 29.25
CA ARG A 220 -1.40 -44.06 29.76
C ARG A 220 -1.36 -45.10 28.65
N GLU A 221 -2.23 -44.96 27.66
CA GLU A 221 -2.45 -46.02 26.64
C GLU A 221 -1.27 -46.17 25.66
N GLN A 222 -0.56 -45.08 25.34
CA GLN A 222 0.59 -45.13 24.43
C GLN A 222 1.89 -45.61 25.08
N LYS A 223 2.09 -45.43 26.40
CA LYS A 223 3.23 -46.05 27.10
C LYS A 223 3.11 -47.57 27.09
N GLU A 224 1.89 -48.08 27.25
CA GLU A 224 1.63 -49.52 27.21
C GLU A 224 1.82 -50.10 25.81
N ASN A 225 1.37 -49.40 24.77
CA ASN A 225 1.51 -49.89 23.39
C ASN A 225 2.93 -49.73 22.83
N LEU A 226 3.68 -48.68 23.21
CA LEU A 226 5.09 -48.51 22.82
C LEU A 226 6.00 -49.56 23.48
N HIS A 227 5.70 -49.94 24.73
CA HIS A 227 6.40 -51.05 25.39
C HIS A 227 6.11 -52.39 24.73
N ARG A 228 4.86 -52.68 24.34
CA ARG A 228 4.50 -53.95 23.68
C ARG A 228 5.16 -54.14 22.31
N SER A 229 5.41 -53.08 21.55
CA SER A 229 6.07 -53.15 20.25
C SER A 229 7.60 -53.16 20.31
N THR A 230 8.21 -52.88 21.46
CA THR A 230 9.66 -52.99 21.68
C THR A 230 10.08 -54.28 22.40
N THR A 231 9.13 -55.12 22.82
CA THR A 231 9.38 -56.42 23.50
C THR A 231 9.01 -57.65 22.66
N ALA A 232 8.76 -57.49 21.35
CA ALA A 232 8.61 -58.59 20.39
C ALA A 232 9.74 -58.52 19.35
#